data_AF-A0A948AS70-F1
#
_entry.id   AF-A0A948AS70-F1
#
_cell.length_a   1.000
_cell.length_b   1.000
_cell.length_c   1.000
_cell.angle_alpha   90.00
_cell.angle_beta   90.00
_cell.angle_gamma   90.00
#
_symmetry.space_group_name_H-M   'P 1'
#
loop_
_entity.id
_entity.type
_entity.pdbx_description
1 polymer ?
#
loop_
_entity_poly.entity_id
_entity_poly.type
_entity_poly.pdbx_seq_one_letter_code
_entity_poly.pdbx_strand_id
1 'polypeptide(L)'
;MDLKPDQMEYYDHSDLENVDLRPPRRGWMDTPADFRPGSWIYPAKPKHLEYLGMPNPREWSPTDEDWKLPENWQQIIHEGFKERLGKYRSFQIFMDTCVRCGACADKCHFYIGGGDPKNMPVLRAELLRSVYRNDFTAVGKLLGRFAGGRKLTVDVIKEWFYYFYQCTECRRCSVFCPYGIDTAEITMMARELLHLIGLG
;
A
#
# COMPACT_ATOMS: atom_id res chain seq x y z
N MET A 1 0.55 31.34 17.18
CA MET A 1 1.19 30.04 17.47
C MET A 1 0.77 29.13 16.35
N ASP A 2 1.72 28.60 15.59
CA ASP A 2 1.40 27.63 14.54
C ASP A 2 0.89 26.36 15.23
N LEU A 3 -0.36 26.00 14.92
CA LEU A 3 -0.96 24.77 15.44
C LEU A 3 -0.21 23.58 14.87
N LYS A 4 0.02 22.57 15.70
CA LYS A 4 0.72 21.34 15.30
C LYS A 4 -0.29 20.20 15.04
N PRO A 5 0.03 19.22 14.19
CA PRO A 5 -0.87 18.10 13.88
C PRO A 5 -1.28 17.22 15.07
N ASP A 6 -0.59 17.29 16.21
CA ASP A 6 -0.95 16.61 17.45
C ASP A 6 -2.02 17.36 18.27
N GLN A 7 -2.38 18.58 17.88
CA GLN A 7 -3.37 19.41 18.53
C GLN A 7 -4.71 19.31 17.81
N MET A 8 -5.82 19.14 18.54
CA MET A 8 -7.15 18.99 17.91
C MET A 8 -7.52 20.25 17.11
N GLU A 9 -7.12 21.43 17.59
CA GLU A 9 -7.39 22.72 16.97
C GLU A 9 -6.73 22.86 15.59
N TYR A 10 -5.73 22.03 15.27
CA TYR A 10 -5.10 21.99 13.95
C TYR A 10 -6.06 21.53 12.86
N TYR A 11 -7.05 20.72 13.21
CA TYR A 11 -8.00 20.15 12.26
C TYR A 11 -9.32 20.94 12.26
N ASP A 12 -9.78 21.30 11.07
CA ASP A 12 -11.13 21.84 10.91
C ASP A 12 -12.14 20.68 10.95
N HIS A 13 -12.98 20.64 11.99
CA HIS A 13 -14.02 19.63 12.14
C HIS A 13 -14.98 19.61 10.94
N SER A 14 -15.29 20.76 10.35
CA SER A 14 -16.19 20.84 9.20
C SER A 14 -15.58 20.18 7.96
N ASP A 15 -14.26 20.23 7.80
CA ASP A 15 -13.56 19.52 6.72
C ASP A 15 -13.53 18.00 6.97
N LEU A 16 -13.35 17.57 8.23
CA LEU A 16 -13.30 16.15 8.59
C LEU A 16 -14.65 15.44 8.46
N GLU A 17 -15.75 16.13 8.74
CA GLU A 17 -17.11 15.59 8.59
C GLU A 17 -17.52 15.44 7.12
N ASN A 18 -16.94 16.22 6.22
CA ASN A 18 -17.27 16.26 4.80
C ASN A 18 -16.44 15.26 3.98
N VAL A 19 -16.74 13.97 4.11
CA VAL A 19 -16.10 12.92 3.30
C VAL A 19 -16.69 12.87 1.88
N ASP A 20 -15.89 13.24 0.88
CA ASP A 20 -16.27 13.11 -0.53
C ASP A 20 -15.97 11.70 -1.06
N LEU A 21 -17.03 10.94 -1.35
CA LEU A 21 -16.93 9.59 -1.93
C LEU A 21 -16.91 9.59 -3.47
N ARG A 22 -16.97 10.76 -4.12
CA ARG A 22 -16.92 10.84 -5.58
C ARG A 22 -15.53 10.42 -6.06
N PRO A 23 -15.43 9.57 -7.10
CA PRO A 23 -14.15 9.16 -7.62
C PRO A 23 -13.38 10.37 -8.17
N PRO A 24 -12.06 10.46 -7.93
CA PRO A 24 -11.21 11.50 -8.50
C PRO A 24 -11.29 11.52 -10.02
N ARG A 25 -11.13 12.71 -10.62
CA ARG A 25 -11.09 12.86 -12.09
C ARG A 25 -9.89 12.17 -12.74
N ARG A 26 -8.78 12.08 -12.02
CA ARG A 26 -7.55 11.43 -12.50
C ARG A 26 -7.55 9.95 -12.15
N GLY A 27 -6.91 9.15 -12.99
CA GLY A 27 -6.70 7.73 -12.70
C GLY A 27 -5.88 7.55 -11.42
N TRP A 28 -6.14 6.46 -10.69
CA TRP A 28 -5.46 6.17 -9.44
C TRP A 28 -3.94 6.01 -9.61
N MET A 29 -3.48 5.56 -10.77
CA MET A 29 -2.04 5.45 -11.10
C MET A 29 -1.36 6.80 -11.30
N ASP A 30 -2.12 7.85 -11.63
CA ASP A 30 -1.63 9.20 -11.90
C ASP A 30 -1.85 10.15 -10.71
N THR A 31 -2.45 9.64 -9.64
CA THR A 31 -2.69 10.39 -8.40
C THR A 31 -1.59 9.97 -7.43
N PRO A 32 -0.72 10.86 -6.94
CA PRO A 32 0.27 10.50 -5.93
C PRO A 32 -0.38 10.22 -4.56
N ALA A 33 0.35 9.58 -3.66
CA ALA A 33 -0.05 9.50 -2.25
C ALA A 33 0.13 10.87 -1.58
N ASP A 34 -0.78 11.21 -0.68
CA ASP A 34 -0.84 12.51 -0.05
C ASP A 34 -0.21 12.48 1.35
N PHE A 35 1.08 12.80 1.43
CA PHE A 35 1.84 12.88 2.68
C PHE A 35 1.63 14.23 3.37
N ARG A 36 0.37 14.59 3.68
CA ARG A 36 0.06 15.72 4.55
C ARG A 36 0.40 15.41 6.01
N PRO A 37 0.91 16.38 6.80
CA PRO A 37 1.18 16.16 8.22
C PRO A 37 -0.02 15.54 8.95
N GLY A 38 0.24 14.47 9.71
CA GLY A 38 -0.81 13.71 10.43
C GLY A 38 -1.48 12.58 9.64
N SER A 39 -1.11 12.35 8.36
CA SER A 39 -1.79 11.36 7.51
C SER A 39 -1.09 10.00 7.34
N TRP A 40 0.17 9.89 7.77
CA TRP A 40 0.98 8.67 7.61
C TRP A 40 1.26 7.99 8.96
N ILE A 41 1.58 6.69 8.89
CA ILE A 41 2.10 5.93 10.03
C ILE A 41 3.61 6.17 10.14
N TYR A 42 4.08 6.40 11.37
CA TYR A 42 5.51 6.65 11.62
C TYR A 42 6.33 5.36 11.49
N PRO A 43 7.49 5.40 10.82
CA PRO A 43 8.37 4.24 10.73
C PRO A 43 9.05 3.93 12.08
N ALA A 44 9.48 2.68 12.24
CA ALA A 44 10.23 2.25 13.40
C ALA A 44 11.59 2.95 13.49
N LYS A 45 12.02 3.28 14.72
CA LYS A 45 13.33 3.89 14.93
C LYS A 45 14.45 2.88 14.61
N PRO A 46 15.60 3.32 14.05
CA PRO A 46 16.69 2.43 13.64
C PRO A 46 17.18 1.51 14.75
N LYS A 47 17.35 2.07 15.96
CA LYS A 47 17.76 1.32 17.16
C LYS A 47 16.88 0.10 17.48
N HIS A 48 15.58 0.17 17.16
CA HIS A 48 14.64 -0.92 17.41
C HIS A 48 14.74 -1.99 16.32
N LEU A 49 14.93 -1.57 15.07
CA LEU A 49 15.17 -2.47 13.95
C LEU A 49 16.48 -3.24 14.13
N GLU A 50 17.56 -2.56 14.53
CA GLU A 50 18.86 -3.19 14.85
C GLU A 50 18.72 -4.20 15.99
N TYR A 51 18.05 -3.81 17.08
CA TYR A 51 17.82 -4.68 18.23
C TYR A 51 17.05 -5.96 17.85
N LEU A 52 16.08 -5.86 16.94
CA LEU A 52 15.28 -6.99 16.45
C LEU A 52 15.95 -7.79 15.33
N GLY A 53 17.15 -7.39 14.88
CA GLY A 53 17.83 -8.01 13.74
C GLY A 53 17.07 -7.83 12.41
N MET A 54 16.28 -6.77 12.29
CA MET A 54 15.55 -6.44 11.06
C MET A 54 16.51 -5.91 9.98
N PRO A 55 16.24 -6.17 8.70
CA PRO A 55 17.14 -5.78 7.62
C PRO A 55 17.08 -4.26 7.35
N ASN A 56 18.21 -3.71 6.88
CA ASN A 56 18.36 -2.33 6.41
C ASN A 56 17.89 -1.24 7.41
N PRO A 57 18.26 -1.30 8.71
CA PRO A 57 17.93 -0.26 9.66
C PRO A 57 18.62 1.05 9.28
N ARG A 58 17.87 2.15 9.22
CA ARG A 58 18.40 3.47 8.89
C ARG A 58 17.43 4.58 9.28
N GLU A 59 17.95 5.79 9.43
CA GLU A 59 17.14 6.97 9.73
C GLU A 59 16.57 7.59 8.45
N TRP A 60 15.24 7.63 8.38
CA TRP A 60 14.45 8.22 7.31
C TRP A 60 13.05 8.60 7.83
N SER A 61 12.39 9.52 7.15
CA SER A 61 11.00 9.93 7.41
C SER A 61 10.18 9.90 6.12
N PRO A 62 8.85 9.62 6.16
CA PRO A 62 7.99 9.73 5.00
C PRO A 62 7.99 11.11 4.32
N THR A 63 8.32 12.16 5.07
CA THR A 63 8.48 13.54 4.59
C THR A 63 9.76 13.76 3.77
N ASP A 64 10.73 12.85 3.85
CA ASP A 64 12.00 13.00 3.16
C ASP A 64 11.84 12.70 1.66
N GLU A 65 12.55 13.46 0.83
CA GLU A 65 12.60 13.21 -0.61
C GLU A 65 13.29 11.87 -0.90
N ASP A 66 14.43 11.61 -0.26
CA ASP A 66 15.17 10.35 -0.36
C ASP A 66 14.99 9.51 0.92
N TRP A 67 14.44 8.31 0.74
CA TRP A 67 14.26 7.34 1.82
C TRP A 67 15.51 6.46 2.04
N LYS A 68 16.62 6.75 1.36
CA LYS A 68 17.92 6.08 1.48
C LYS A 68 17.81 4.57 1.32
N LEU A 69 17.02 4.13 0.34
CA LEU A 69 16.81 2.70 0.09
C LEU A 69 18.14 2.02 -0.29
N PRO A 70 18.33 0.73 0.05
CA PRO A 70 19.50 -0.02 -0.41
C PRO A 70 19.65 0.03 -1.92
N GLU A 71 20.86 0.10 -2.46
CA GLU A 71 21.09 0.25 -3.92
C GLU A 71 20.37 -0.83 -4.75
N ASN A 72 20.29 -2.06 -4.22
CA ASN A 72 19.63 -3.21 -4.83
C ASN A 72 18.17 -3.43 -4.37
N TRP A 73 17.49 -2.40 -3.85
CA TRP A 73 16.13 -2.53 -3.30
C TRP A 73 15.12 -3.15 -4.30
N GLN A 74 15.22 -2.84 -5.60
CA GLN A 74 14.35 -3.44 -6.62
C GLN A 74 14.54 -4.95 -6.71
N GLN A 75 15.78 -5.42 -6.66
CA GLN A 75 16.12 -6.83 -6.68
C GLN A 75 15.60 -7.53 -5.41
N ILE A 76 15.82 -6.92 -4.24
CA ILE A 76 15.32 -7.44 -2.95
C ILE A 76 13.80 -7.63 -3.00
N ILE A 77 13.06 -6.63 -3.51
CA ILE A 77 11.61 -6.72 -3.65
C ILE A 77 11.22 -7.80 -4.67
N HIS A 78 11.86 -7.86 -5.83
CA HIS A 78 11.55 -8.86 -6.86
C HIS A 78 11.78 -10.30 -6.38
N GLU A 79 12.91 -10.56 -5.72
CA GLU A 79 13.23 -11.86 -5.15
C GLU A 79 12.27 -12.22 -4.02
N GLY A 80 12.00 -11.29 -3.10
CA GLY A 80 11.02 -11.49 -2.03
C GLY A 80 9.61 -11.75 -2.55
N PHE A 81 9.23 -11.09 -3.65
CA PHE A 81 7.93 -11.30 -4.29
C PHE A 81 7.85 -12.69 -4.90
N LYS A 82 8.90 -13.10 -5.62
CA LYS A 82 9.01 -14.43 -6.24
C LYS A 82 8.95 -15.54 -5.20
N GLU A 83 9.64 -15.39 -4.09
CA GLU A 83 9.61 -16.34 -2.97
C GLU A 83 8.17 -16.51 -2.43
N ARG A 84 7.47 -15.40 -2.16
CA ARG A 84 6.10 -15.41 -1.65
C ARG A 84 5.10 -16.04 -2.62
N LEU A 85 5.23 -15.74 -3.91
CA LEU A 85 4.42 -16.38 -4.96
C LEU A 85 4.67 -17.89 -5.03
N GLY A 86 5.92 -18.33 -4.86
CA GLY A 86 6.27 -19.76 -4.86
C GLY A 86 5.86 -20.50 -3.58
N LYS A 87 5.86 -19.80 -2.44
CA LYS A 87 5.57 -20.38 -1.12
C LYS A 87 4.07 -20.42 -0.80
N TYR A 88 3.31 -19.38 -1.17
CA TYR A 88 1.92 -19.22 -0.78
C TYR A 88 0.99 -19.26 -2.00
N ARG A 89 0.33 -20.41 -2.19
CA ARG A 89 -0.66 -20.59 -3.27
C ARG A 89 -1.84 -19.63 -3.14
N SER A 90 -2.27 -19.32 -1.92
CA SER A 90 -3.31 -18.32 -1.62
C SER A 90 -2.94 -16.96 -2.22
N PHE A 91 -1.72 -16.50 -1.96
CA PHE A 91 -1.22 -15.24 -2.52
C PHE A 91 -1.29 -15.23 -4.04
N GLN A 92 -0.78 -16.25 -4.72
CA GLN A 92 -0.87 -16.35 -6.19
C GLN A 92 -2.32 -16.25 -6.69
N ILE A 93 -3.23 -17.06 -6.12
CA ILE A 93 -4.66 -17.04 -6.50
C ILE A 93 -5.28 -15.66 -6.26
N PHE A 94 -4.95 -15.01 -5.15
CA PHE A 94 -5.47 -13.68 -4.81
C PHE A 94 -4.96 -12.58 -5.75
N MET A 95 -3.78 -12.75 -6.34
CA MET A 95 -3.25 -11.83 -7.34
C MET A 95 -3.97 -11.97 -8.69
N ASP A 96 -4.42 -13.18 -9.05
CA ASP A 96 -5.01 -13.46 -10.36
C ASP A 96 -6.54 -13.37 -10.42
N THR A 97 -7.23 -13.67 -9.32
CA THR A 97 -8.69 -13.94 -9.35
C THR A 97 -9.57 -12.69 -9.26
N CYS A 98 -9.02 -11.54 -8.84
CA CYS A 98 -9.85 -10.36 -8.59
C CYS A 98 -10.44 -9.78 -9.87
N VAL A 99 -11.77 -9.81 -9.99
CA VAL A 99 -12.52 -9.20 -11.10
C VAL A 99 -12.88 -7.72 -10.88
N ARG A 100 -12.40 -7.14 -9.77
CA ARG A 100 -12.67 -5.74 -9.37
C ARG A 100 -14.17 -5.39 -9.24
N CYS A 101 -14.98 -6.31 -8.71
CA CYS A 101 -16.42 -6.08 -8.53
C CYS A 101 -16.79 -5.01 -7.48
N GLY A 102 -15.85 -4.61 -6.62
CA GLY A 102 -16.08 -3.57 -5.61
C GLY A 102 -16.85 -4.02 -4.35
N ALA A 103 -17.26 -5.29 -4.23
CA ALA A 103 -18.02 -5.79 -3.08
C ALA A 103 -17.35 -5.59 -1.70
N CYS A 104 -16.02 -5.43 -1.68
CA CYS A 104 -15.25 -5.16 -0.47
C CYS A 104 -15.02 -3.66 -0.19
N ALA A 105 -15.37 -2.76 -1.12
CA ALA A 105 -15.03 -1.33 -1.06
C ALA A 105 -15.59 -0.65 0.20
N ASP A 106 -16.92 -0.63 0.34
CA ASP A 106 -17.68 -0.02 1.44
C ASP A 106 -17.55 -0.79 2.77
N LYS A 107 -16.64 -1.76 2.86
CA LYS A 107 -16.39 -2.54 4.07
C LYS A 107 -15.17 -2.04 4.83
N CYS A 108 -14.30 -1.24 4.21
CA CYS A 108 -13.11 -0.71 4.86
C CYS A 108 -13.38 0.61 5.59
N HIS A 109 -13.08 0.66 6.89
CA HIS A 109 -13.22 1.88 7.68
C HIS A 109 -12.38 3.05 7.15
N PHE A 110 -11.17 2.78 6.65
CA PHE A 110 -10.31 3.82 6.06
C PHE A 110 -10.86 4.40 4.77
N TYR A 111 -11.57 3.58 3.97
CA TYR A 111 -12.26 4.10 2.80
C TYR A 111 -13.50 4.91 3.20
N ILE A 112 -14.34 4.38 4.10
CA ILE A 112 -15.55 5.06 4.55
C ILE A 112 -15.23 6.40 5.23
N GLY A 113 -14.19 6.44 6.06
CA GLY A 113 -13.82 7.64 6.81
C GLY A 113 -12.98 8.64 6.02
N GLY A 114 -12.28 8.22 4.96
CA GLY A 114 -11.39 9.10 4.21
C GLY A 114 -11.81 9.39 2.77
N GLY A 115 -12.72 8.61 2.19
CA GLY A 115 -13.13 8.71 0.78
C GLY A 115 -12.06 8.36 -0.25
N ASP A 116 -10.79 8.20 0.16
CA ASP A 116 -9.68 7.87 -0.74
C ASP A 116 -9.88 6.50 -1.41
N PRO A 117 -10.04 6.45 -2.74
CA PRO A 117 -10.21 5.19 -3.47
C PRO A 117 -9.14 4.15 -3.19
N LYS A 118 -7.89 4.55 -2.95
CA LYS A 118 -6.77 3.61 -2.72
C LYS A 118 -6.85 2.92 -1.37
N ASN A 119 -7.72 3.41 -0.48
CA ASN A 119 -8.10 2.72 0.74
C ASN A 119 -9.22 1.68 0.55
N MET A 120 -9.92 1.67 -0.59
CA MET A 120 -10.80 0.55 -0.93
C MET A 120 -9.97 -0.75 -1.00
N PRO A 121 -10.40 -1.86 -0.37
CA PRO A 121 -9.60 -3.08 -0.35
C PRO A 121 -9.25 -3.63 -1.73
N VAL A 122 -10.17 -3.48 -2.69
CA VAL A 122 -9.92 -3.82 -4.10
C VAL A 122 -8.76 -3.03 -4.68
N LEU A 123 -8.74 -1.71 -4.51
CA LEU A 123 -7.72 -0.84 -5.11
C LEU A 123 -6.41 -0.87 -4.33
N ARG A 124 -6.46 -0.99 -3.00
CA ARG A 124 -5.27 -1.21 -2.17
C ARG A 124 -4.50 -2.45 -2.64
N ALA A 125 -5.22 -3.55 -2.89
CA ALA A 125 -4.61 -4.75 -3.45
C ALA A 125 -4.07 -4.54 -4.88
N GLU A 126 -4.71 -3.69 -5.70
CA GLU A 126 -4.20 -3.33 -7.03
C GLU A 126 -2.88 -2.55 -7.01
N LEU A 127 -2.55 -1.87 -5.91
CA LEU A 127 -1.23 -1.24 -5.75
C LEU A 127 -0.11 -2.27 -5.89
N LEU A 128 -0.31 -3.48 -5.33
CA LEU A 128 0.58 -4.62 -5.44
C LEU A 128 0.36 -5.38 -6.75
N ARG A 129 -0.90 -5.62 -7.17
CA ARG A 129 -1.20 -6.37 -8.41
C ARG A 129 -0.71 -5.68 -9.67
N SER A 130 -0.58 -4.36 -9.68
CA SER A 130 -0.04 -3.63 -10.83
C SER A 130 1.44 -3.90 -11.07
N VAL A 131 2.24 -4.04 -10.01
CA VAL A 131 3.64 -4.47 -10.13
C VAL A 131 3.71 -5.97 -10.46
N TYR A 132 2.89 -6.80 -9.78
CA TYR A 132 2.78 -8.22 -10.09
C TYR A 132 2.50 -8.49 -11.58
N ARG A 133 1.48 -7.83 -12.15
CA ARG A 133 1.14 -7.98 -13.57
C ARG A 133 2.31 -7.55 -14.45
N ASN A 134 2.93 -6.41 -14.16
CA ASN A 134 4.04 -5.89 -14.95
C ASN A 134 5.28 -6.81 -14.94
N ASP A 135 5.62 -7.39 -13.80
CA ASP A 135 6.93 -8.02 -13.59
C ASP A 135 6.89 -9.56 -13.59
N PHE A 136 5.72 -10.17 -13.36
CA PHE A 136 5.58 -11.62 -13.16
C PHE A 136 4.62 -12.30 -14.15
N THR A 137 3.84 -11.55 -14.94
CA THR A 137 2.95 -12.13 -15.95
C THR A 137 3.42 -11.82 -17.37
N ALA A 138 3.33 -12.80 -18.29
CA ALA A 138 3.76 -12.61 -19.67
C ALA A 138 2.91 -11.53 -20.39
N VAL A 139 1.60 -11.57 -20.19
CA VAL A 139 0.65 -10.59 -20.76
C VAL A 139 0.89 -9.20 -20.22
N GLY A 140 1.10 -9.06 -18.91
CA GLY A 140 1.35 -7.76 -18.28
C GLY A 140 2.72 -7.17 -18.66
N LYS A 141 3.75 -7.99 -18.89
CA LYS A 141 5.03 -7.53 -19.46
C LYS A 141 4.88 -6.92 -20.85
N LEU A 142 4.01 -7.50 -21.68
CA LEU A 142 3.79 -7.05 -23.05
C LEU A 142 2.88 -5.81 -23.11
N LEU A 143 1.78 -5.83 -22.37
CA LEU A 143 0.74 -4.79 -22.44
C LEU A 143 0.98 -3.64 -21.45
N GLY A 144 1.87 -3.81 -20.47
CA GLY A 144 2.24 -2.80 -19.49
C GLY A 144 1.02 -2.13 -18.86
N ARG A 145 0.95 -0.79 -19.00
CA ARG A 145 -0.13 0.04 -18.46
C ARG A 145 -1.52 -0.30 -19.01
N PHE A 146 -1.62 -0.80 -20.25
CA PHE A 146 -2.92 -1.19 -20.83
C PHE A 146 -3.52 -2.41 -20.11
N ALA A 147 -2.68 -3.39 -19.75
CA ALA A 147 -3.09 -4.48 -18.86
C ALA A 147 -3.11 -4.06 -17.39
N GLY A 148 -3.01 -2.76 -17.09
CA GLY A 148 -2.94 -2.12 -15.78
C GLY A 148 -1.70 -2.47 -14.95
N GLY A 149 -0.62 -2.88 -15.60
CA GLY A 149 0.69 -3.03 -14.98
C GLY A 149 1.40 -1.68 -14.82
N ARG A 150 2.28 -1.56 -13.82
CA ARG A 150 3.18 -0.42 -13.68
C ARG A 150 4.56 -0.88 -13.20
N LYS A 151 5.59 -0.11 -13.55
CA LYS A 151 6.96 -0.36 -13.10
C LYS A 151 7.08 -0.12 -11.60
N LEU A 152 7.93 -0.91 -10.95
CA LEU A 152 8.30 -0.72 -9.56
C LEU A 152 9.28 0.48 -9.43
N THR A 153 8.79 1.61 -8.95
CA THR A 153 9.58 2.83 -8.70
C THR A 153 9.57 3.19 -7.21
N VAL A 154 10.43 4.14 -6.80
CA VAL A 154 10.44 4.63 -5.42
C VAL A 154 9.08 5.23 -5.05
N ASP A 155 8.42 5.96 -5.95
CA ASP A 155 7.06 6.50 -5.70
C ASP A 155 6.04 5.39 -5.44
N VAL A 156 6.14 4.25 -6.13
CA VAL A 156 5.31 3.07 -5.89
C VAL A 156 5.58 2.49 -4.51
N ILE A 157 6.85 2.45 -4.07
CA ILE A 157 7.22 2.01 -2.71
C ILE A 157 6.67 2.98 -1.65
N LYS A 158 6.77 4.29 -1.87
CA LYS A 158 6.19 5.30 -0.96
C LYS A 158 4.68 5.13 -0.86
N GLU A 159 4.02 4.89 -1.99
CA GLU A 159 2.59 4.63 -2.03
C GLU A 159 2.21 3.32 -1.31
N TRP A 160 2.99 2.24 -1.50
CA TRP A 160 2.80 1.00 -0.77
C TRP A 160 2.91 1.21 0.73
N PHE A 161 3.95 1.90 1.19
CA PHE A 161 4.12 2.25 2.60
C PHE A 161 2.88 2.98 3.12
N TYR A 162 2.45 4.05 2.45
CA TYR A 162 1.32 4.85 2.88
C TYR A 162 0.03 4.03 3.05
N TYR A 163 -0.37 3.28 2.01
CA TYR A 163 -1.68 2.60 2.02
C TYR A 163 -1.69 1.24 2.72
N PHE A 164 -0.59 0.49 2.68
CA PHE A 164 -0.53 -0.80 3.38
C PHE A 164 -0.37 -0.63 4.88
N TYR A 165 0.33 0.40 5.37
CA TYR A 165 0.39 0.65 6.82
C TYR A 165 -0.90 1.26 7.40
N GLN A 166 -1.74 1.90 6.59
CA GLN A 166 -3.09 2.31 7.03
C GLN A 166 -4.02 1.11 7.31
N CYS A 167 -3.84 -0.03 6.65
CA CYS A 167 -4.73 -1.18 6.83
C CYS A 167 -4.62 -1.80 8.25
N THR A 168 -5.71 -1.91 9.00
CA THR A 168 -5.67 -2.59 10.32
C THR A 168 -5.72 -4.11 10.24
N GLU A 169 -5.74 -4.69 9.03
CA GLU A 169 -5.83 -6.14 8.81
C GLU A 169 -7.07 -6.79 9.46
N CYS A 170 -8.15 -6.02 9.70
CA CYS A 170 -9.39 -6.48 10.32
C CYS A 170 -10.17 -7.56 9.54
N ARG A 171 -9.71 -7.93 8.34
CA ARG A 171 -10.27 -8.95 7.44
C ARG A 171 -11.75 -8.80 7.04
N ARG A 172 -12.41 -7.69 7.34
CA ARG A 172 -13.81 -7.45 6.91
C ARG A 172 -13.95 -7.57 5.38
N CYS A 173 -12.98 -7.05 4.65
CA CYS A 173 -12.85 -7.21 3.19
C CYS A 173 -12.87 -8.67 2.69
N SER A 174 -12.26 -9.60 3.44
CA SER A 174 -12.22 -11.03 3.12
C SER A 174 -13.61 -11.66 3.23
N VAL A 175 -14.35 -11.33 4.30
CA VAL A 175 -15.71 -11.84 4.56
C VAL A 175 -16.68 -11.48 3.42
N PHE A 176 -16.52 -10.32 2.81
CA PHE A 176 -17.44 -9.83 1.76
C PHE A 176 -16.95 -10.10 0.33
N CYS A 177 -15.77 -10.70 0.14
CA CYS A 177 -15.31 -11.00 -1.21
C CYS A 177 -16.02 -12.24 -1.77
N PRO A 178 -16.80 -12.16 -2.87
CA PRO A 178 -17.48 -13.32 -3.43
C PRO A 178 -16.52 -14.37 -4.03
N TYR A 179 -15.25 -13.98 -4.24
CA TYR A 179 -14.17 -14.86 -4.72
C TYR A 179 -13.29 -15.40 -3.59
N GLY A 180 -13.61 -15.08 -2.32
CA GLY A 180 -12.83 -15.53 -1.16
C GLY A 180 -11.43 -14.93 -1.06
N ILE A 181 -11.19 -13.75 -1.66
CA ILE A 181 -9.89 -13.08 -1.63
C ILE A 181 -9.68 -12.42 -0.26
N ASP A 182 -8.66 -12.87 0.47
CA ASP A 182 -8.23 -12.21 1.70
C ASP A 182 -7.26 -11.06 1.39
N THR A 183 -7.78 -9.83 1.33
CA THR A 183 -6.91 -8.67 1.08
C THR A 183 -6.05 -8.28 2.28
N ALA A 184 -6.34 -8.80 3.49
CA ALA A 184 -5.45 -8.61 4.63
C ALA A 184 -4.19 -9.46 4.44
N GLU A 185 -4.30 -10.67 3.92
CA GLU A 185 -3.13 -11.47 3.54
C GLU A 185 -2.27 -10.76 2.48
N ILE A 186 -2.90 -10.15 1.46
CA ILE A 186 -2.18 -9.31 0.47
C ILE A 186 -1.44 -8.15 1.17
N THR A 187 -2.07 -7.53 2.17
CA THR A 187 -1.47 -6.45 2.96
C THR A 187 -0.27 -6.96 3.76
N MET A 188 -0.39 -8.12 4.41
CA MET A 188 0.72 -8.75 5.13
C MET A 188 1.90 -9.01 4.20
N MET A 189 1.65 -9.58 3.01
CA MET A 189 2.71 -9.80 2.01
C MET A 189 3.37 -8.50 1.58
N ALA A 190 2.59 -7.43 1.37
CA ALA A 190 3.14 -6.12 1.02
C ALA A 190 4.00 -5.53 2.15
N ARG A 191 3.56 -5.62 3.41
CA ARG A 191 4.33 -5.18 4.58
C ARG A 191 5.61 -5.97 4.76
N GLU A 192 5.57 -7.28 4.58
CA GLU A 192 6.77 -8.10 4.61
C GLU A 192 7.77 -7.70 3.52
N LEU A 193 7.30 -7.41 2.30
CA LEU A 193 8.17 -6.91 1.21
C LEU A 193 8.80 -5.57 1.58
N LEU A 194 8.03 -4.65 2.17
CA LEU A 194 8.53 -3.37 2.66
C LEU A 194 9.55 -3.55 3.80
N HIS A 195 9.33 -4.51 4.70
CA HIS A 195 10.29 -4.84 5.76
C HIS A 195 11.64 -5.29 5.19
N LEU A 196 11.70 -6.05 4.09
CA LEU A 196 12.97 -6.48 3.49
C LEU A 196 13.90 -5.30 3.13
N ILE A 197 13.32 -4.16 2.78
CA ILE A 197 14.04 -2.93 2.43
C ILE A 197 14.06 -1.91 3.58
N GLY A 198 13.80 -2.35 4.82
CA GLY A 198 13.88 -1.54 6.03
C GLY A 198 12.77 -0.50 6.17
N LEU A 199 11.61 -0.73 5.53
CA LEU A 199 10.43 0.13 5.65
C LEU A 199 9.40 -0.51 6.58
N GLY A 200 9.77 -0.60 7.87
CA GLY A 200 8.97 -1.18 8.95
C GLY A 200 8.68 -0.24 10.10
#